data_AF-F7W4A1-F1
#
_entry.id   AF-F7W4A1-F1
#
_cell.length_a   1.000
_cell.length_b   1.000
_cell.length_c   1.000
_cell.angle_alpha   90.00
_cell.angle_beta   90.00
_cell.angle_gamma   90.00
#
_symmetry.space_group_name_H-M   'P 1'
#
loop_
_entity.id
_entity.type
_entity.pdbx_description
1 polymer ?
#
loop_
_entity_poly.entity_id
_entity_poly.type
_entity_poly.pdbx_seq_one_letter_code
_entity_poly.pdbx_strand_id
1 'polypeptide(L)'
;MSVANDDEPSYIDYETFLDPGFSPAAFANTLVLATNNPNDAPLDLSTPLSRVLFDIQEIDSHIDVLTTRSAIPLLTHTKEQTDASGRIIGELDTQIKALNDSYKQLEKEVIQKHAEAEEVRLVASRLWETLKLGRTVGRALQLGRQLEVQHGELTGSASTTVTTSSASLRSKEDHRALVRCAHTLLSLRELFSTANVPGSEGYGIERVAVIRTLRDNIYLPTERSVRESAERIIREFSMGAASGSLTFAQSEETRARTVSGLTTLYLLSPTTLAKNEKWSPALMLQALENYLRTALQSSAASLSRALATLPSLERTLADVTARCQNVVALEAVLETTKMPSHPLVQGQGQQAITAKTGGNMLQPLLAYLETGSLASYFWRTMASSLAPRVQEIMNKGGVSARTLRTNRQNVGEAIRECVMKGCMLPGNVAADKGRPTDGMKDGEKGRWEREVAVMVGSVVNNIGR
;
A
#
# COMPACT_ATOMS: atom_id res chain seq x y z
N MET A 1 -6.61 -88.76 -10.00
CA MET A 1 -6.90 -90.07 -10.62
C MET A 1 -6.38 -91.11 -9.63
N SER A 2 -7.30 -91.83 -8.98
CA SER A 2 -7.01 -92.80 -7.93
C SER A 2 -6.20 -93.96 -8.52
N VAL A 3 -4.95 -94.10 -8.11
CA VAL A 3 -4.11 -95.25 -8.44
C VAL A 3 -4.67 -96.43 -7.63
N ALA A 4 -5.07 -97.48 -8.33
CA ALA A 4 -5.52 -98.72 -7.71
C ALA A 4 -4.34 -99.33 -6.95
N ASN A 5 -4.49 -99.47 -5.63
CA ASN A 5 -3.65 -100.37 -4.84
C ASN A 5 -4.00 -101.81 -5.25
N ASP A 6 -3.18 -102.40 -6.11
CA ASP A 6 -3.01 -103.85 -6.13
C ASP A 6 -2.19 -104.22 -4.89
N ASP A 7 -2.85 -104.27 -3.72
CA ASP A 7 -2.25 -104.76 -2.48
C ASP A 7 -2.13 -106.30 -2.56
N GLU A 8 -1.11 -106.79 -3.27
CA GLU A 8 -0.51 -108.06 -2.88
C GLU A 8 0.15 -107.85 -1.50
N PRO A 9 -0.10 -108.72 -0.49
CA PRO A 9 0.50 -108.58 0.81
C PRO A 9 2.02 -108.80 0.68
N SER A 10 2.76 -107.70 0.53
CA SER A 10 4.22 -107.74 0.49
C SER A 10 4.73 -108.20 1.86
N TYR A 11 5.69 -109.11 1.85
CA TYR A 11 6.33 -109.64 3.05
C TYR A 11 7.13 -108.57 3.81
N ILE A 12 7.38 -107.42 3.17
CA ILE A 12 8.11 -106.28 3.71
C ILE A 12 7.15 -105.23 4.27
N ASP A 13 7.41 -104.81 5.51
CA ASP A 13 6.69 -103.72 6.16
C ASP A 13 7.28 -102.36 5.76
N TYR A 14 6.81 -101.83 4.63
CA TYR A 14 7.23 -100.53 4.10
C TYR A 14 6.86 -99.34 5.00
N GLU A 15 5.83 -99.47 5.84
CA GLU A 15 5.39 -98.38 6.72
C GLU A 15 6.44 -98.09 7.79
N THR A 16 7.07 -99.13 8.34
CA THR A 16 8.17 -99.01 9.30
C THR A 16 9.41 -98.35 8.69
N PHE A 17 9.65 -98.52 7.38
CA PHE A 17 10.81 -97.93 6.67
C PHE A 17 10.59 -96.49 6.17
N LEU A 18 9.35 -96.11 5.91
CA LEU A 18 8.99 -94.75 5.45
C LEU A 18 8.67 -93.80 6.61
N ASP A 19 8.63 -94.29 7.87
CA ASP A 19 8.44 -93.46 9.06
C ASP A 19 9.61 -92.46 9.23
N PRO A 20 9.34 -91.14 9.37
CA PRO A 20 10.37 -90.13 9.66
C PRO A 20 11.19 -90.39 10.95
N GLY A 21 10.71 -91.27 11.85
CA GLY A 21 11.43 -91.72 13.05
C GLY A 21 12.31 -92.96 12.86
N PHE A 22 12.39 -93.54 11.65
CA PHE A 22 13.14 -94.76 11.39
C PHE A 22 14.63 -94.59 11.70
N SER A 23 15.16 -95.41 12.62
CA SER A 23 16.58 -95.44 12.93
C SER A 23 17.18 -96.80 12.54
N PRO A 24 18.13 -96.83 11.57
CA PRO A 24 18.70 -98.08 11.07
C PRO A 24 19.36 -98.93 12.18
N ALA A 25 19.98 -98.27 13.17
CA ALA A 25 20.66 -98.94 14.28
C ALA A 25 19.69 -99.62 15.26
N ALA A 26 18.53 -99.02 15.55
CA ALA A 26 17.55 -99.64 16.46
C ALA A 26 16.82 -100.81 15.78
N PHE A 27 16.54 -100.68 14.48
CA PHE A 27 16.00 -101.78 13.68
C PHE A 27 16.97 -102.97 13.61
N ALA A 28 18.25 -102.72 13.32
CA ALA A 28 19.27 -103.77 13.31
C ALA A 28 19.40 -104.48 14.68
N ASN A 29 19.39 -103.72 15.78
CA ASN A 29 19.42 -104.29 17.13
C ASN A 29 18.18 -105.15 17.42
N THR A 30 16.99 -104.69 17.01
CA THR A 30 15.74 -105.43 17.18
C THR A 30 15.76 -106.75 16.41
N LEU A 31 16.35 -106.76 15.21
CA LEU A 31 16.48 -107.95 14.37
C LEU A 31 17.48 -108.97 14.91
N VAL A 32 18.62 -108.50 15.45
CA VAL A 32 19.62 -109.36 16.11
C VAL A 32 19.04 -110.01 17.37
N LEU A 33 18.27 -109.26 18.16
CA LEU A 33 17.60 -109.77 19.35
C LEU A 33 16.44 -110.73 19.03
N ALA A 34 15.76 -110.55 17.90
CA ALA A 34 14.64 -111.41 17.48
C ALA A 34 15.08 -112.78 16.93
N THR A 35 16.32 -112.87 16.44
CA THR A 35 16.87 -114.07 15.77
C THR A 35 17.78 -114.90 16.67
N ASN A 36 18.34 -114.31 17.73
CA ASN A 36 19.25 -114.98 18.65
C ASN A 36 18.58 -115.25 20.00
N ASN A 37 18.78 -116.45 20.55
CA ASN A 37 18.36 -116.80 21.90
C ASN A 37 19.48 -116.39 22.89
N PRO A 38 19.18 -115.73 24.03
CA PRO A 38 20.19 -115.25 24.99
C PRO A 38 21.16 -116.30 25.57
N ASN A 39 20.92 -117.61 25.34
CA ASN A 39 21.76 -118.70 25.83
C ASN A 39 22.66 -119.34 24.76
N ASP A 40 22.61 -118.88 23.50
CA ASP A 40 23.44 -119.44 22.41
C ASP A 40 24.80 -118.71 22.32
N ALA A 41 25.89 -119.46 22.25
CA ALA A 41 27.24 -118.93 22.08
C ALA A 41 27.95 -119.77 21.00
N PRO A 42 28.23 -119.26 19.78
CA PRO A 42 28.37 -117.86 19.36
C PRO A 42 27.10 -117.17 18.81
N LEU A 43 27.09 -115.83 18.84
CA LEU A 43 26.05 -114.98 18.25
C LEU A 43 25.95 -115.21 16.74
N ASP A 44 24.79 -115.64 16.26
CA ASP A 44 24.54 -115.83 14.82
C ASP A 44 24.13 -114.51 14.16
N LEU A 45 25.11 -113.90 13.50
CA LEU A 45 24.91 -112.70 12.68
C LEU A 45 24.57 -113.03 11.22
N SER A 46 24.68 -114.31 10.81
CA SER A 46 24.44 -114.71 9.44
C SER A 46 22.95 -114.72 9.11
N THR A 47 22.10 -115.10 10.07
CA THR A 47 20.64 -115.13 9.89
C THR A 47 20.02 -113.72 9.79
N PRO A 48 20.32 -112.75 10.67
CA PRO A 48 19.86 -111.36 10.52
C PRO A 48 20.36 -110.70 9.24
N LEU A 49 21.63 -110.92 8.91
CA LEU A 49 22.26 -110.31 7.74
C LEU A 49 21.65 -110.86 6.46
N SER A 50 21.43 -112.18 6.38
CA SER A 50 20.76 -112.78 5.22
C SER A 50 19.35 -112.23 5.05
N ARG A 51 18.57 -112.07 6.13
CA ARG A 51 17.25 -111.45 6.08
C ARG A 51 17.27 -110.01 5.57
N VAL A 52 18.13 -109.14 6.10
CA VAL A 52 18.26 -107.75 5.61
C VAL A 52 18.70 -107.71 4.14
N LEU A 53 19.61 -108.61 3.73
CA LEU A 53 20.01 -108.69 2.33
C LEU A 53 18.86 -109.11 1.41
N PHE A 54 18.01 -110.05 1.85
CA PHE A 54 16.80 -110.41 1.11
C PHE A 54 15.82 -109.23 1.02
N ASP A 55 15.62 -108.50 2.12
CA ASP A 55 14.74 -107.33 2.15
C ASP A 55 15.25 -106.21 1.21
N ILE A 56 16.56 -105.93 1.22
CA ILE A 56 17.19 -104.95 0.30
C ILE A 56 17.04 -105.39 -1.15
N GLN A 57 17.31 -106.67 -1.45
CA GLN A 57 17.20 -107.20 -2.81
C GLN A 57 15.77 -107.13 -3.34
N GLU A 58 14.78 -107.38 -2.49
CA GLU A 58 13.37 -107.26 -2.85
C GLU A 58 12.96 -105.80 -3.04
N ILE A 59 13.39 -104.88 -2.17
CA ILE A 59 13.17 -103.43 -2.35
C ILE A 59 13.81 -102.94 -3.65
N ASP A 60 15.06 -103.30 -3.92
CA ASP A 60 15.76 -102.91 -5.14
C ASP A 60 15.07 -103.49 -6.38
N SER A 61 14.67 -104.77 -6.33
CA SER A 61 13.89 -105.39 -7.41
C SER A 61 12.55 -104.70 -7.60
N HIS A 62 11.88 -104.29 -6.52
CA HIS A 62 10.58 -103.64 -6.58
C HIS A 62 10.70 -102.20 -7.09
N ILE A 63 11.72 -101.46 -6.66
CA ILE A 63 12.07 -100.15 -7.20
C ILE A 63 12.42 -100.30 -8.68
N ASP A 64 13.23 -101.27 -9.09
CA ASP A 64 13.56 -101.49 -10.49
C ASP A 64 12.33 -101.83 -11.31
N VAL A 65 11.43 -102.69 -10.82
CA VAL A 65 10.17 -103.03 -11.49
C VAL A 65 9.25 -101.81 -11.59
N LEU A 66 9.09 -101.04 -10.51
CA LEU A 66 8.27 -99.82 -10.54
C LEU A 66 8.89 -98.76 -11.43
N THR A 67 10.20 -98.56 -11.38
CA THR A 67 10.92 -97.54 -12.14
C THR A 67 10.94 -97.94 -13.61
N THR A 68 11.09 -99.21 -13.97
CA THR A 68 11.00 -99.67 -15.37
C THR A 68 9.56 -99.65 -15.89
N ARG A 69 8.57 -100.08 -15.09
CA ARG A 69 7.14 -100.07 -15.46
C ARG A 69 6.58 -98.65 -15.57
N SER A 70 7.03 -97.73 -14.71
CA SER A 70 6.60 -96.32 -14.67
C SER A 70 7.65 -95.33 -15.21
N ALA A 71 8.72 -95.83 -15.87
CA ALA A 71 9.78 -95.01 -16.47
C ALA A 71 9.20 -93.93 -17.38
N ILE A 72 8.26 -94.34 -18.23
CA ILE A 72 7.61 -93.45 -19.18
C ILE A 72 6.80 -92.37 -18.45
N PRO A 73 5.87 -92.67 -17.51
CA PRO A 73 5.20 -91.67 -16.69
C PRO A 73 6.13 -90.68 -15.98
N LEU A 74 7.21 -91.15 -15.35
CA LEU A 74 8.15 -90.28 -14.61
C LEU A 74 8.92 -89.34 -15.53
N LEU A 75 9.40 -89.85 -16.67
CA LEU A 75 10.06 -89.03 -17.70
C LEU A 75 9.07 -88.05 -18.33
N THR A 76 7.82 -88.47 -18.53
CA THR A 76 6.77 -87.61 -19.10
C THR A 76 6.41 -86.49 -18.12
N HIS A 77 6.25 -86.79 -16.83
CA HIS A 77 6.00 -85.78 -15.79
C HIS A 77 7.17 -84.79 -15.67
N THR A 78 8.41 -85.29 -15.64
CA THR A 78 9.61 -84.42 -15.54
C THR A 78 9.75 -83.54 -16.78
N LYS A 79 9.46 -84.10 -17.96
CA LYS A 79 9.43 -83.37 -19.22
C LYS A 79 8.33 -82.31 -19.22
N GLU A 80 7.10 -82.67 -18.84
CA GLU A 80 5.97 -81.74 -18.74
C GLU A 80 6.23 -80.61 -17.75
N GLN A 81 6.84 -80.91 -16.60
CA GLN A 81 7.23 -79.91 -15.61
C GLN A 81 8.31 -78.96 -16.13
N THR A 82 9.30 -79.49 -16.84
CA THR A 82 10.36 -78.69 -17.46
C THR A 82 9.81 -77.81 -18.59
N ASP A 83 8.94 -78.39 -19.42
CA ASP A 83 8.26 -77.68 -20.51
C ASP A 83 7.32 -76.59 -19.97
N ALA A 84 6.57 -76.86 -18.90
CA ALA A 84 5.70 -75.89 -18.24
C ALA A 84 6.51 -74.75 -17.61
N SER A 85 7.61 -75.06 -16.92
CA SER A 85 8.51 -74.05 -16.35
C SER A 85 9.14 -73.19 -17.44
N GLY A 86 9.56 -73.80 -18.55
CA GLY A 86 10.08 -73.10 -19.72
C GLY A 86 9.04 -72.14 -20.34
N ARG A 87 7.78 -72.56 -20.46
CA ARG A 87 6.69 -71.68 -20.93
C ARG A 87 6.45 -70.51 -19.98
N ILE A 88 6.38 -70.75 -18.67
CA ILE A 88 6.18 -69.70 -17.67
C ILE A 88 7.33 -68.68 -17.71
N ILE A 89 8.58 -69.14 -17.79
CA ILE A 89 9.75 -68.25 -17.90
C ILE A 89 9.69 -67.46 -19.21
N GLY A 90 9.32 -68.09 -20.32
CA GLY A 90 9.15 -67.41 -21.61
C GLY A 90 8.09 -66.30 -21.53
N GLU A 91 6.92 -66.58 -20.98
CA GLU A 91 5.86 -65.59 -20.79
C GLU A 91 6.30 -64.47 -19.84
N LEU A 92 6.92 -64.82 -18.70
CA LEU A 92 7.41 -63.85 -17.72
C LEU A 92 8.49 -62.93 -18.34
N ASP A 93 9.42 -63.47 -19.10
CA ASP A 93 10.48 -62.70 -19.76
C ASP A 93 9.88 -61.72 -20.79
N THR A 94 8.85 -62.14 -21.54
CA THR A 94 8.14 -61.22 -22.44
C THR A 94 7.43 -60.09 -21.69
N GLN A 95 6.81 -60.39 -20.55
CA GLN A 95 6.13 -59.38 -19.72
C GLN A 95 7.13 -58.43 -19.05
N ILE A 96 8.26 -58.94 -18.56
CA ILE A 96 9.33 -58.13 -17.96
C ILE A 96 9.96 -57.19 -19.01
N LYS A 97 10.18 -57.69 -20.23
CA LYS A 97 10.66 -56.85 -21.34
C LYS A 97 9.66 -55.75 -21.69
N ALA A 98 8.38 -56.11 -21.84
CA ALA A 98 7.32 -55.12 -22.07
C ALA A 98 7.23 -54.08 -20.96
N LEU A 99 7.39 -54.48 -19.69
CA LEU A 99 7.39 -53.55 -18.56
C LEU A 99 8.60 -52.62 -18.60
N ASN A 100 9.81 -53.16 -18.83
CA ASN A 100 11.02 -52.35 -18.96
C ASN A 100 10.94 -51.35 -20.12
N ASP A 101 10.37 -51.76 -21.25
CA ASP A 101 10.20 -50.88 -22.41
C ASP A 101 9.16 -49.80 -22.11
N SER A 102 8.05 -50.14 -21.46
CA SER A 102 7.06 -49.15 -21.02
C SER A 102 7.63 -48.17 -19.99
N TYR A 103 8.51 -48.63 -19.09
CA TYR A 103 9.18 -47.78 -18.11
C TYR A 103 10.16 -46.82 -18.79
N LYS A 104 10.98 -47.31 -19.73
CA LYS A 104 11.88 -46.46 -20.52
C LYS A 104 11.11 -45.44 -21.35
N GLN A 105 9.96 -45.84 -21.89
CA GLN A 105 9.08 -44.91 -22.60
C GLN A 105 8.52 -43.85 -21.64
N LEU A 106 8.05 -44.23 -20.45
CA LEU A 106 7.57 -43.30 -19.44
C LEU A 106 8.66 -42.34 -18.96
N GLU A 107 9.88 -42.83 -18.73
CA GLU A 107 11.03 -42.01 -18.34
C GLU A 107 11.33 -40.94 -19.40
N LYS A 108 11.36 -41.35 -20.68
CA LYS A 108 11.64 -40.45 -21.79
C LYS A 108 10.50 -39.46 -22.07
N GLU A 109 9.25 -39.93 -22.05
CA GLU A 109 8.10 -39.12 -22.44
C GLU A 109 7.57 -38.26 -21.29
N VAL A 110 7.68 -38.69 -20.04
CA VAL A 110 7.10 -37.99 -18.89
C VAL A 110 8.17 -37.34 -18.05
N ILE A 111 9.19 -38.08 -17.61
CA ILE A 111 10.18 -37.54 -16.65
C ILE A 111 11.06 -36.48 -17.32
N GLN A 112 11.65 -36.80 -18.48
CA GLN A 112 12.49 -35.85 -19.21
C GLN A 112 11.69 -34.63 -19.68
N LYS A 113 10.47 -34.83 -20.20
CA LYS A 113 9.61 -33.72 -20.63
C LYS A 113 9.15 -32.86 -19.47
N HIS A 114 8.90 -33.45 -18.30
CA HIS A 114 8.57 -32.68 -17.10
C HIS A 114 9.77 -31.84 -16.63
N ALA A 115 10.99 -32.39 -16.66
CA ALA A 115 12.20 -31.63 -16.33
C ALA A 115 12.39 -30.44 -17.29
N GLU A 116 12.26 -30.65 -18.61
CA GLU A 116 12.28 -29.57 -19.61
C GLU A 116 11.15 -28.53 -19.34
N ALA A 117 9.95 -28.99 -18.98
CA ALA A 117 8.83 -28.09 -18.68
C ALA A 117 9.07 -27.25 -17.41
N GLU A 118 9.72 -27.80 -16.39
CA GLU A 118 10.11 -27.07 -15.18
C GLU A 118 11.14 -25.99 -15.48
N GLU A 119 12.11 -26.26 -16.36
CA GLU A 119 13.05 -25.24 -16.84
C GLU A 119 12.33 -24.12 -17.58
N VAL A 120 11.42 -24.46 -18.50
CA VAL A 120 10.60 -23.47 -19.21
C VAL A 120 9.72 -22.68 -18.25
N ARG A 121 9.14 -23.32 -17.22
CA ARG A 121 8.36 -22.65 -16.17
C ARG A 121 9.22 -21.64 -15.41
N LEU A 122 10.46 -21.99 -15.08
CA LEU A 122 11.41 -21.09 -14.41
C LEU A 122 11.81 -19.91 -15.31
N VAL A 123 12.02 -20.15 -16.60
CA VAL A 123 12.30 -19.07 -17.56
C VAL A 123 11.08 -18.16 -17.69
N ALA A 124 9.87 -18.73 -17.81
CA ALA A 124 8.63 -17.98 -17.93
C ALA A 124 8.34 -17.15 -16.66
N SER A 125 8.60 -17.67 -15.46
CA SER A 125 8.40 -16.91 -14.22
C SER A 125 9.36 -15.72 -14.13
N ARG A 126 10.64 -15.92 -14.47
CA ARG A 126 11.63 -14.84 -14.55
C ARG A 126 11.24 -13.80 -15.61
N LEU A 127 10.80 -14.22 -16.79
CA LEU A 127 10.32 -13.31 -17.83
C LEU A 127 9.09 -12.51 -17.37
N TRP A 128 8.16 -13.14 -16.65
CA TRP A 128 7.00 -12.46 -16.10
C TRP A 128 7.40 -11.42 -15.03
N GLU A 129 8.32 -11.76 -14.13
CA GLU A 129 8.84 -10.82 -13.13
C GLU A 129 9.54 -9.63 -13.80
N THR A 130 10.37 -9.88 -14.81
CA THR A 130 11.03 -8.81 -15.56
C THR A 130 10.03 -7.93 -16.32
N LEU A 131 8.99 -8.51 -16.91
CA LEU A 131 7.93 -7.77 -17.60
C LEU A 131 7.10 -6.92 -16.62
N LYS A 132 6.76 -7.47 -15.45
CA LYS A 132 6.03 -6.76 -14.39
C LYS A 132 6.85 -5.57 -13.89
N LEU A 133 8.14 -5.78 -13.60
CA LEU A 133 9.04 -4.71 -13.21
C LEU A 133 9.20 -3.68 -14.34
N GLY A 134 9.43 -4.12 -15.58
CA GLY A 134 9.58 -3.23 -16.73
C GLY A 134 8.37 -2.34 -17.00
N ARG A 135 7.15 -2.87 -16.88
CA ARG A 135 5.91 -2.08 -17.02
C ARG A 135 5.75 -1.03 -15.94
N THR A 136 6.08 -1.37 -14.70
CA THR A 136 5.95 -0.46 -13.56
C THR A 136 7.02 0.63 -13.59
N VAL A 137 8.25 0.29 -13.96
CA VAL A 137 9.30 1.27 -14.28
C VAL A 137 8.87 2.18 -15.44
N GLY A 138 8.33 1.60 -16.52
CA GLY A 138 7.83 2.37 -17.67
C GLY A 138 6.75 3.36 -17.30
N ARG A 139 5.77 2.96 -16.49
CA ARG A 139 4.73 3.85 -15.95
C ARG A 139 5.33 4.95 -15.06
N ALA A 140 6.25 4.62 -14.16
CA ALA A 140 6.90 5.60 -13.30
C ALA A 140 7.70 6.64 -14.10
N LEU A 141 8.44 6.21 -15.13
CA LEU A 141 9.17 7.10 -16.04
C LEU A 141 8.22 7.97 -16.88
N GLN A 142 7.12 7.41 -17.38
CA GLN A 142 6.12 8.17 -18.14
C GLN A 142 5.45 9.24 -17.27
N LEU A 143 5.12 8.91 -16.02
CA LEU A 143 4.60 9.86 -15.04
C LEU A 143 5.66 10.92 -14.67
N GLY A 144 6.93 10.54 -14.53
CA GLY A 144 8.04 11.48 -14.33
C GLY A 144 8.18 12.46 -15.48
N ARG A 145 8.16 11.98 -16.73
CA ARG A 145 8.17 12.85 -17.93
C ARG A 145 6.96 13.77 -17.97
N GLN A 146 5.77 13.26 -17.65
CA GLN A 146 4.57 14.08 -17.59
C GLN A 146 4.69 15.18 -16.53
N LEU A 147 5.28 14.84 -15.36
CA LEU A 147 5.54 15.79 -14.29
C LEU A 147 6.54 16.87 -14.72
N GLU A 148 7.62 16.52 -15.42
CA GLU A 148 8.59 17.51 -15.95
C GLU A 148 7.93 18.48 -16.94
N VAL A 149 7.09 17.99 -17.85
CA VAL A 149 6.37 18.84 -18.81
C VAL A 149 5.43 19.79 -18.07
N GLN A 150 4.65 19.28 -17.12
CA GLN A 150 3.73 20.09 -16.33
C GLN A 150 4.45 21.08 -15.40
N HIS A 151 5.63 20.70 -14.88
CA HIS A 151 6.49 21.59 -14.10
C HIS A 151 7.14 22.68 -14.98
N GLY A 152 7.49 22.36 -16.22
CA GLY A 152 7.94 23.32 -17.23
C GLY A 152 6.87 24.34 -17.61
N GLU A 153 5.60 23.92 -17.69
CA GLU A 153 4.44 24.82 -17.87
C GLU A 153 4.26 25.75 -16.66
N LEU A 154 4.43 25.23 -15.43
CA LEU A 154 4.30 26.01 -14.19
C LEU A 154 5.41 27.06 -14.05
N THR A 155 6.65 26.71 -14.40
CA THR A 155 7.82 27.59 -14.27
C THR A 155 7.96 28.59 -15.43
N GLY A 156 7.04 28.55 -16.41
CA GLY A 156 7.09 29.42 -17.58
C GLY A 156 8.26 29.09 -18.54
N SER A 157 8.88 27.92 -18.38
CA SER A 157 10.01 27.49 -19.22
C SER A 157 9.55 26.82 -20.53
N ALA A 158 8.24 26.70 -20.76
CA ALA A 158 7.68 26.14 -21.99
C ALA A 158 7.55 27.22 -23.09
N SER A 159 8.47 27.14 -24.07
CA SER A 159 8.40 27.71 -25.44
C SER A 159 8.82 29.18 -25.65
N THR A 160 10.11 29.35 -25.93
CA THR A 160 10.67 30.50 -26.69
C THR A 160 10.68 30.25 -28.20
N THR A 161 9.73 29.46 -28.74
CA THR A 161 9.67 29.20 -30.19
C THR A 161 8.23 29.21 -30.70
N VAL A 162 7.52 30.33 -30.53
CA VAL A 162 6.50 30.77 -31.51
C VAL A 162 6.54 32.29 -31.58
N THR A 163 7.06 32.80 -32.69
CA THR A 163 6.97 34.20 -33.11
C THR A 163 5.53 34.53 -33.49
N THR A 164 4.75 35.14 -32.60
CA THR A 164 3.65 36.05 -32.96
C THR A 164 3.31 36.96 -31.77
N SER A 165 3.77 38.21 -31.87
CA SER A 165 3.10 39.44 -31.41
C SER A 165 2.02 39.31 -30.31
N SER A 166 2.41 39.40 -29.04
CA SER A 166 1.70 40.21 -28.03
C SER A 166 2.50 40.25 -26.73
N ALA A 167 3.08 41.41 -26.44
CA ALA A 167 3.82 41.71 -25.21
C ALA A 167 2.91 41.84 -23.96
N SER A 168 1.86 41.02 -23.87
CA SER A 168 0.91 40.93 -22.74
C SER A 168 0.95 39.55 -22.04
N LEU A 169 1.70 38.59 -22.57
CA LEU A 169 1.79 37.20 -22.07
C LEU A 169 3.00 36.96 -21.13
N ARG A 170 3.46 37.98 -20.39
CA ARG A 170 4.35 37.70 -19.26
C ARG A 170 3.54 36.92 -18.22
N SER A 171 3.88 35.65 -18.01
CA SER A 171 3.62 34.93 -16.76
C SER A 171 2.14 34.66 -16.43
N LYS A 172 1.36 34.15 -17.40
CA LYS A 172 0.13 33.44 -17.05
C LYS A 172 0.55 32.05 -16.52
N GLU A 173 0.96 32.01 -15.25
CA GLU A 173 1.14 30.75 -14.55
C GLU A 173 -0.17 29.98 -14.67
N ASP A 174 -0.14 28.86 -15.38
CA ASP A 174 -1.30 28.01 -15.51
C ASP A 174 -1.58 27.39 -14.14
N HIS A 175 -2.41 28.07 -13.35
CA HIS A 175 -2.84 27.61 -12.04
C HIS A 175 -3.57 26.24 -12.12
N ARG A 176 -4.04 25.88 -13.33
CA ARG A 176 -4.53 24.54 -13.67
C ARG A 176 -3.41 23.51 -13.83
N ALA A 177 -2.23 23.89 -14.33
CA ALA A 177 -1.05 23.03 -14.40
C ALA A 177 -0.59 22.64 -12.98
N LEU A 178 -0.70 23.56 -12.02
CA LEU A 178 -0.39 23.30 -10.61
C LEU A 178 -1.26 22.15 -10.03
N VAL A 179 -2.55 22.11 -10.33
CA VAL A 179 -3.45 21.01 -9.91
C VAL A 179 -3.12 19.70 -10.65
N ARG A 180 -2.79 19.77 -11.94
CA ARG A 180 -2.35 18.60 -12.72
C ARG A 180 -1.06 17.99 -12.15
N CYS A 181 -0.08 18.82 -11.80
CA CYS A 181 1.14 18.43 -11.09
C CYS A 181 0.83 17.73 -9.76
N ALA A 182 -0.14 18.23 -9.00
CA ALA A 182 -0.52 17.63 -7.72
C ALA A 182 -1.04 16.19 -7.91
N HIS A 183 -1.87 15.96 -8.94
CA HIS A 183 -2.38 14.62 -9.25
C HIS A 183 -1.29 13.66 -9.75
N THR A 184 -0.33 14.13 -10.55
CA THR A 184 0.80 13.30 -11.02
C THR A 184 1.80 13.02 -9.90
N LEU A 185 2.06 13.98 -9.00
CA LEU A 185 2.84 13.76 -7.78
C LEU A 185 2.17 12.74 -6.85
N LEU A 186 0.85 12.79 -6.73
CA LEU A 186 0.08 11.83 -5.94
C LEU A 186 0.14 10.41 -6.53
N SER A 187 -0.01 10.25 -7.84
CA SER A 187 0.09 8.94 -8.48
C SER A 187 1.51 8.37 -8.39
N LEU A 188 2.55 9.20 -8.49
CA LEU A 188 3.93 8.80 -8.21
C LEU A 188 4.11 8.41 -6.73
N ARG A 189 3.54 9.17 -5.80
CA ARG A 189 3.58 8.84 -4.37
C ARG A 189 2.90 7.51 -4.08
N GLU A 190 1.80 7.19 -4.74
CA GLU A 190 1.11 5.91 -4.61
C GLU A 190 2.00 4.74 -5.09
N LEU A 191 2.65 4.90 -6.25
CA LEU A 191 3.59 3.92 -6.77
C LEU A 191 4.80 3.71 -5.83
N PHE A 192 5.32 4.78 -5.22
CA PHE A 192 6.40 4.68 -4.24
C PHE A 192 5.94 4.13 -2.89
N SER A 193 4.76 4.50 -2.41
CA SER A 193 4.21 4.03 -1.14
C SER A 193 3.88 2.54 -1.20
N THR A 194 3.50 2.05 -2.38
CA THR A 194 3.23 0.62 -2.60
C THR A 194 4.51 -0.18 -2.86
N ALA A 195 5.69 0.44 -2.91
CA ALA A 195 6.94 -0.20 -3.32
C ALA A 195 7.40 -1.37 -2.42
N ASN A 196 7.00 -1.35 -1.15
CA ASN A 196 7.37 -2.35 -0.15
C ASN A 196 6.27 -3.37 0.15
N VAL A 197 5.12 -3.30 -0.53
CA VAL A 197 4.00 -4.22 -0.30
C VAL A 197 4.08 -5.38 -1.32
N PRO A 198 4.22 -6.65 -0.87
CA PRO A 198 4.21 -7.80 -1.76
C PRO A 198 2.89 -7.87 -2.55
N GLY A 199 2.99 -7.97 -3.88
CA GLY A 199 1.82 -8.14 -4.76
C GLY A 199 1.24 -6.83 -5.35
N SER A 200 1.63 -5.66 -4.83
CA SER A 200 1.23 -4.38 -5.40
C SER A 200 1.97 -4.06 -6.72
N GLU A 201 1.48 -3.07 -7.46
CA GLU A 201 2.13 -2.55 -8.66
C GLU A 201 3.52 -1.94 -8.36
N GLY A 202 3.80 -1.56 -7.11
CA GLY A 202 5.06 -0.95 -6.70
C GLY A 202 6.21 -1.91 -6.42
N TYR A 203 5.94 -3.21 -6.25
CA TYR A 203 6.88 -4.13 -5.61
C TYR A 203 8.23 -4.23 -6.35
N GLY A 204 9.32 -3.89 -5.66
CA GLY A 204 10.69 -4.00 -6.19
C GLY A 204 11.19 -2.81 -7.02
N ILE A 205 10.37 -1.78 -7.20
CA ILE A 205 10.71 -0.55 -7.95
C ILE A 205 11.93 0.17 -7.35
N GLU A 206 12.06 0.21 -6.01
CA GLU A 206 13.19 0.88 -5.33
C GLU A 206 14.55 0.21 -5.56
N ARG A 207 14.58 -1.04 -6.06
CA ARG A 207 15.84 -1.72 -6.40
C ARG A 207 16.49 -1.17 -7.68
N VAL A 208 15.72 -0.48 -8.52
CA VAL A 208 16.19 0.05 -9.81
C VAL A 208 16.82 1.43 -9.62
N ALA A 209 18.09 1.57 -10.01
CA ALA A 209 18.86 2.81 -9.86
C ALA A 209 18.20 4.02 -10.54
N VAL A 210 17.65 3.83 -11.76
CA VAL A 210 16.98 4.89 -12.52
C VAL A 210 15.80 5.48 -11.75
N ILE A 211 15.09 4.66 -10.98
CA ILE A 211 13.93 5.12 -10.21
C ILE A 211 14.36 5.89 -8.96
N ARG A 212 15.50 5.51 -8.34
CA ARG A 212 16.12 6.33 -7.29
C ARG A 212 16.53 7.69 -7.83
N THR A 213 17.17 7.73 -9.00
CA THR A 213 17.53 9.00 -9.64
C THR A 213 16.32 9.86 -9.99
N LEU A 214 15.21 9.25 -10.44
CA LEU A 214 13.95 9.97 -10.67
C LEU A 214 13.37 10.52 -9.36
N ARG A 215 13.43 9.74 -8.28
CA ARG A 215 12.95 10.16 -6.95
C ARG A 215 13.75 11.37 -6.43
N ASP A 216 15.07 11.28 -6.50
CA ASP A 216 15.95 12.27 -5.87
C ASP A 216 16.09 13.55 -6.71
N ASN A 217 16.13 13.43 -8.04
CA ASN A 217 16.37 14.58 -8.92
C ASN A 217 15.10 15.24 -9.46
N ILE A 218 14.00 14.48 -9.63
CA ILE A 218 12.78 15.01 -10.25
C ILE A 218 11.66 15.10 -9.22
N TYR A 219 11.31 14.01 -8.55
CA TYR A 219 10.16 13.97 -7.65
C TYR A 219 10.31 14.88 -6.41
N LEU A 220 11.38 14.75 -5.62
CA LEU A 220 11.55 15.55 -4.41
C LEU A 220 11.70 17.06 -4.70
N PRO A 221 12.50 17.50 -5.70
CA PRO A 221 12.62 18.92 -6.02
C PRO A 221 11.33 19.52 -6.58
N THR A 222 10.62 18.80 -7.45
CA THR A 222 9.33 19.27 -7.99
C THR A 222 8.25 19.33 -6.91
N GLU A 223 8.19 18.38 -5.97
CA GLU A 223 7.27 18.45 -4.83
C GLU A 223 7.54 19.69 -3.96
N ARG A 224 8.80 20.01 -3.69
CA ARG A 224 9.18 21.23 -2.96
C ARG A 224 8.79 22.48 -3.73
N SER A 225 9.12 22.55 -5.01
CA SER A 225 8.79 23.71 -5.84
C SER A 225 7.29 23.95 -5.98
N VAL A 226 6.49 22.89 -6.22
CA VAL A 226 5.02 23.00 -6.29
C VAL A 226 4.43 23.46 -4.95
N ARG A 227 4.97 22.99 -3.82
CA ARG A 227 4.57 23.45 -2.48
C ARG A 227 4.88 24.93 -2.29
N GLU A 228 6.09 25.36 -2.61
CA GLU A 228 6.53 26.75 -2.50
C GLU A 228 5.70 27.68 -3.40
N SER A 229 5.43 27.29 -4.65
CA SER A 229 4.56 28.03 -5.57
C SER A 229 3.13 28.15 -5.02
N ALA A 230 2.56 27.06 -4.49
CA ALA A 230 1.21 27.09 -3.91
C ALA A 230 1.15 27.97 -2.65
N GLU A 231 2.16 27.91 -1.78
CA GLU A 231 2.27 28.82 -0.63
C GLU A 231 2.43 30.28 -1.05
N ARG A 232 3.21 30.55 -2.09
CA ARG A 232 3.42 31.89 -2.64
C ARG A 232 2.12 32.49 -3.15
N ILE A 233 1.33 31.74 -3.91
CA ILE A 233 0.02 32.16 -4.42
C ILE A 233 -0.92 32.56 -3.28
N ILE A 234 -0.90 31.83 -2.16
CA ILE A 234 -1.71 32.15 -0.98
C ILE A 234 -1.18 33.40 -0.26
N ARG A 235 0.14 33.55 -0.13
CA ARG A 235 0.77 34.73 0.49
C ARG A 235 0.51 36.02 -0.29
N GLU A 236 0.48 35.93 -1.62
CA GLU A 236 0.22 37.05 -2.53
C GLU A 236 -1.27 37.35 -2.72
N PHE A 237 -2.16 36.62 -2.04
CA PHE A 237 -3.60 36.86 -2.14
C PHE A 237 -3.99 38.26 -1.66
N SER A 238 -4.52 39.03 -2.60
CA SER A 238 -5.11 40.34 -2.36
C SER A 238 -6.21 40.60 -3.38
N MET A 239 -7.46 40.72 -2.92
CA MET A 239 -8.56 41.21 -3.76
C MET A 239 -8.60 42.72 -3.59
N GLY A 240 -7.84 43.43 -4.41
CA GLY A 240 -7.61 44.88 -4.37
C GLY A 240 -8.78 45.70 -3.81
N ALA A 241 -8.74 45.93 -2.49
CA ALA A 241 -9.82 46.59 -1.76
C ALA A 241 -9.49 48.06 -1.40
N ALA A 242 -8.23 48.49 -1.56
CA ALA A 242 -7.79 49.84 -1.18
C ALA A 242 -7.77 50.88 -2.31
N SER A 243 -7.77 50.45 -3.57
CA SER A 243 -7.62 51.32 -4.73
C SER A 243 -8.24 50.63 -5.94
N GLY A 244 -9.42 51.07 -6.39
CA GLY A 244 -10.28 50.41 -7.38
C GLY A 244 -9.64 50.10 -8.73
N SER A 245 -8.74 49.12 -8.79
CA SER A 245 -7.87 48.86 -9.93
C SER A 245 -7.89 47.41 -10.42
N LEU A 246 -8.65 46.50 -9.79
CA LEU A 246 -8.82 45.15 -10.31
C LEU A 246 -10.16 45.01 -11.02
N THR A 247 -10.12 44.62 -12.29
CA THR A 247 -11.32 44.27 -13.05
C THR A 247 -11.98 43.02 -12.46
N PHE A 248 -13.28 42.84 -12.66
CA PHE A 248 -14.00 41.63 -12.22
C PHE A 248 -13.28 40.35 -12.66
N ALA A 249 -12.78 40.33 -13.90
CA ALA A 249 -11.98 39.23 -14.45
C ALA A 249 -10.69 38.97 -13.66
N GLN A 250 -9.99 40.01 -13.21
CA GLN A 250 -8.78 39.84 -12.38
C GLN A 250 -9.10 39.37 -10.95
N SER A 251 -10.23 39.81 -10.38
CA SER A 251 -10.68 39.28 -9.08
C SER A 251 -11.14 37.82 -9.15
N GLU A 252 -11.79 37.42 -10.25
CA GLU A 252 -12.16 36.03 -10.47
C GLU A 252 -10.92 35.16 -10.74
N GLU A 253 -9.95 35.67 -11.50
CA GLU A 253 -8.70 34.97 -11.77
C GLU A 253 -7.87 34.77 -10.49
N THR A 254 -7.76 35.78 -9.61
CA THR A 254 -7.08 35.64 -8.31
C THR A 254 -7.81 34.68 -7.37
N ARG A 255 -9.15 34.65 -7.39
CA ARG A 255 -9.95 33.61 -6.71
C ARG A 255 -9.65 32.22 -7.28
N ALA A 256 -9.66 32.05 -8.60
CA ALA A 256 -9.38 30.76 -9.23
C ALA A 256 -7.96 30.26 -8.92
N ARG A 257 -6.95 31.15 -8.94
CA ARG A 257 -5.55 30.85 -8.59
C ARG A 257 -5.42 30.39 -7.14
N THR A 258 -6.03 31.11 -6.21
CA THR A 258 -6.00 30.74 -4.79
C THR A 258 -6.74 29.43 -4.51
N VAL A 259 -7.88 29.20 -5.14
CA VAL A 259 -8.56 27.89 -5.07
C VAL A 259 -7.65 26.77 -5.55
N SER A 260 -6.97 26.93 -6.69
CA SER A 260 -6.01 25.92 -7.17
C SER A 260 -4.78 25.73 -6.26
N GLY A 261 -4.29 26.79 -5.62
CA GLY A 261 -3.21 26.69 -4.64
C GLY A 261 -3.65 25.91 -3.40
N LEU A 262 -4.85 26.22 -2.90
CA LEU A 262 -5.44 25.53 -1.75
C LEU A 262 -5.77 24.07 -2.04
N THR A 263 -6.36 23.76 -3.19
CA THR A 263 -6.62 22.36 -3.59
C THR A 263 -5.32 21.59 -3.71
N THR A 264 -4.25 22.19 -4.23
CA THR A 264 -2.95 21.51 -4.34
C THR A 264 -2.27 21.30 -2.99
N LEU A 265 -2.28 22.27 -2.07
CA LEU A 265 -1.75 22.05 -0.72
C LEU A 265 -2.57 21.01 0.06
N TYR A 266 -3.88 20.97 -0.18
CA TYR A 266 -4.76 19.94 0.36
C TYR A 266 -4.39 18.55 -0.19
N LEU A 267 -4.20 18.43 -1.50
CA LEU A 267 -3.80 17.18 -2.17
C LEU A 267 -2.37 16.73 -1.83
N LEU A 268 -1.43 17.65 -1.62
CA LEU A 268 -0.05 17.33 -1.27
C LEU A 268 0.16 17.07 0.22
N SER A 269 -0.84 17.35 1.05
CA SER A 269 -0.73 17.21 2.50
C SER A 269 -0.33 15.77 2.88
N PRO A 270 0.56 15.60 3.87
CA PRO A 270 1.09 14.29 4.22
C PRO A 270 -0.04 13.37 4.70
N THR A 271 -0.18 12.23 4.03
CA THR A 271 -1.12 11.15 4.40
C THR A 271 -0.48 10.07 5.28
N THR A 272 0.82 10.21 5.59
CA THR A 272 1.55 9.32 6.49
C THR A 272 1.11 9.57 7.92
N LEU A 273 -0.08 9.11 8.25
CA LEU A 273 -0.58 9.14 9.60
C LEU A 273 0.03 8.00 10.41
N ALA A 274 0.51 8.33 11.60
CA ALA A 274 0.70 7.36 12.64
C ALA A 274 -0.64 6.68 12.93
N LYS A 275 -0.61 5.36 13.25
CA LYS A 275 -1.81 4.60 13.63
C LYS A 275 -2.52 5.35 14.77
N ASN A 276 -3.75 5.85 14.51
CA ASN A 276 -4.68 6.55 15.41
C ASN A 276 -4.85 8.07 15.30
N GLU A 277 -4.15 8.78 14.41
CA GLU A 277 -4.48 10.20 14.19
C GLU A 277 -5.66 10.37 13.22
N LYS A 278 -6.37 11.51 13.31
CA LYS A 278 -7.36 11.91 12.30
C LYS A 278 -6.63 12.75 11.26
N TRP A 279 -6.78 12.42 9.98
CA TRP A 279 -6.08 13.14 8.92
C TRP A 279 -6.53 14.61 8.91
N SER A 280 -5.55 15.52 8.99
CA SER A 280 -5.75 16.96 8.89
C SER A 280 -4.84 17.53 7.80
N PRO A 281 -5.32 18.45 6.95
CA PRO A 281 -4.53 19.04 5.87
C PRO A 281 -3.52 20.06 6.44
N ALA A 282 -2.45 19.55 7.06
CA ALA A 282 -1.47 20.37 7.80
C ALA A 282 -0.82 21.45 6.94
N LEU A 283 -0.45 21.14 5.69
CA LEU A 283 0.19 22.10 4.77
C LEU A 283 -0.73 23.28 4.42
N MET A 284 -2.01 23.00 4.18
CA MET A 284 -3.01 24.03 3.90
C MET A 284 -3.25 24.91 5.13
N LEU A 285 -3.40 24.29 6.30
CA LEU A 285 -3.60 25.00 7.57
C LEU A 285 -2.40 25.89 7.91
N GLN A 286 -1.17 25.37 7.76
CA GLN A 286 0.05 26.13 8.02
C GLN A 286 0.21 27.32 7.06
N ALA A 287 -0.10 27.16 5.77
CA ALA A 287 -0.04 28.25 4.80
C ALA A 287 -1.04 29.37 5.14
N LEU A 288 -2.27 29.00 5.51
CA LEU A 288 -3.32 29.94 5.92
C LEU A 288 -2.99 30.62 7.25
N GLU A 289 -2.46 29.88 8.22
CA GLU A 289 -1.99 30.43 9.50
C GLU A 289 -0.86 31.45 9.28
N ASN A 290 0.12 31.12 8.44
CA ASN A 290 1.22 32.02 8.09
C ASN A 290 0.73 33.30 7.39
N TYR A 291 -0.24 33.18 6.48
CA TYR A 291 -0.88 34.34 5.85
C TYR A 291 -1.54 35.26 6.90
N LEU A 292 -2.36 34.70 7.79
CA LEU A 292 -3.05 35.46 8.84
C LEU A 292 -2.06 36.10 9.81
N ARG A 293 -1.04 35.37 10.28
CA ARG A 293 0.00 35.90 11.17
C ARG A 293 0.76 37.06 10.53
N THR A 294 1.12 36.94 9.24
CA THR A 294 1.83 38.00 8.51
C THR A 294 0.96 39.24 8.33
N ALA A 295 -0.30 39.06 7.95
CA ALA A 295 -1.27 40.15 7.84
C ALA A 295 -1.52 40.86 9.18
N LEU A 296 -1.61 40.10 10.28
CA LEU A 296 -1.78 40.62 11.63
C LEU A 296 -0.57 41.40 12.12
N GLN A 297 0.63 40.80 12.05
CA GLN A 297 1.86 41.40 12.56
C GLN A 297 2.20 42.70 11.82
N SER A 298 2.03 42.70 10.50
CA SER A 298 2.26 43.90 9.68
C SER A 298 1.23 45.00 9.95
N SER A 299 -0.03 44.66 10.23
CA SER A 299 -1.11 45.61 10.54
C SER A 299 -1.00 46.18 11.95
N ALA A 300 -0.64 45.35 12.94
CA ALA A 300 -0.37 45.80 14.30
C ALA A 300 0.84 46.75 14.37
N ALA A 301 1.90 46.45 13.60
CA ALA A 301 3.11 47.28 13.55
C ALA A 301 2.93 48.59 12.77
N SER A 302 2.09 48.63 11.73
CA SER A 302 1.75 49.89 11.04
C SER A 302 0.85 50.77 11.91
N LEU A 303 -0.18 50.18 12.53
CA LEU A 303 -1.10 50.91 13.39
C LEU A 303 -0.42 51.45 14.66
N SER A 304 0.48 50.68 15.31
CA SER A 304 1.21 51.17 16.47
C SER A 304 2.12 52.37 16.15
N ARG A 305 2.71 52.39 14.94
CA ARG A 305 3.50 53.55 14.48
C ARG A 305 2.61 54.74 14.14
N ALA A 306 1.49 54.51 13.48
CA ALA A 306 0.56 55.58 13.10
C ALA A 306 -0.14 56.23 14.29
N LEU A 307 -0.34 55.50 15.40
CA LEU A 307 -0.80 56.09 16.66
C LEU A 307 0.25 57.01 17.29
N ALA A 308 1.54 56.77 17.07
CA ALA A 308 2.60 57.69 17.47
C ALA A 308 2.69 58.93 16.53
N THR A 309 2.27 58.78 15.27
CA THR A 309 2.31 59.82 14.23
C THR A 309 0.93 60.02 13.57
N LEU A 310 0.06 60.79 14.24
CA LEU A 310 -1.34 61.00 13.83
C LEU A 310 -1.59 61.34 12.34
N PRO A 311 -0.76 62.13 11.64
CA PRO A 311 -1.00 62.47 10.23
C PRO A 311 -1.04 61.27 9.28
N SER A 312 -0.41 60.15 9.65
CA SER A 312 -0.44 58.92 8.84
C SER A 312 -1.57 57.95 9.20
N LEU A 313 -2.37 58.27 10.23
CA LEU A 313 -3.37 57.36 10.80
C LEU A 313 -4.41 56.94 9.75
N GLU A 314 -5.01 57.88 9.04
CA GLU A 314 -6.03 57.59 8.03
C GLU A 314 -5.52 56.66 6.92
N ARG A 315 -4.30 56.91 6.43
CA ARG A 315 -3.67 56.04 5.42
C ARG A 315 -3.45 54.63 5.96
N THR A 316 -2.93 54.51 7.19
CA THR A 316 -2.71 53.19 7.78
C THR A 316 -4.02 52.47 8.14
N LEU A 317 -5.06 53.19 8.54
CA LEU A 317 -6.39 52.61 8.77
C LEU A 317 -7.00 52.11 7.46
N ALA A 318 -6.82 52.82 6.34
CA ALA A 318 -7.23 52.35 5.02
C ALA A 318 -6.49 51.05 4.63
N ASP A 319 -5.17 50.99 4.85
CA ASP A 319 -4.36 49.78 4.59
C ASP A 319 -4.79 48.59 5.48
N VAL A 320 -5.08 48.83 6.76
CA VAL A 320 -5.57 47.81 7.69
C VAL A 320 -6.98 47.33 7.32
N THR A 321 -7.85 48.26 6.91
CA THR A 321 -9.19 47.96 6.39
C THR A 321 -9.10 47.04 5.18
N ALA A 322 -8.24 47.37 4.21
CA ALA A 322 -8.04 46.56 3.02
C ALA A 322 -7.50 45.15 3.31
N ARG A 323 -6.61 45.02 4.30
CA ARG A 323 -6.12 43.70 4.76
C ARG A 323 -7.21 42.88 5.44
N CYS A 324 -8.06 43.50 6.25
CA CYS A 324 -9.21 42.82 6.83
C CYS A 324 -10.21 42.38 5.75
N GLN A 325 -10.47 43.23 4.76
CA GLN A 325 -11.33 42.91 3.62
C GLN A 325 -10.78 41.73 2.80
N ASN A 326 -9.46 41.64 2.63
CA ASN A 326 -8.81 40.46 2.04
C ASN A 326 -9.01 39.20 2.89
N VAL A 327 -8.98 39.29 4.22
CA VAL A 327 -9.26 38.15 5.12
C VAL A 327 -10.72 37.70 5.04
N VAL A 328 -11.66 38.64 5.01
CA VAL A 328 -13.11 38.37 4.84
C VAL A 328 -13.38 37.75 3.47
N ALA A 329 -12.70 38.25 2.44
CA ALA A 329 -12.74 37.68 1.11
C ALA A 329 -12.23 36.24 1.06
N LEU A 330 -11.11 35.96 1.73
CA LEU A 330 -10.58 34.60 1.86
C LEU A 330 -11.58 33.68 2.57
N GLU A 331 -12.26 34.15 3.61
CA GLU A 331 -13.31 33.42 4.31
C GLU A 331 -14.45 33.04 3.34
N ALA A 332 -14.92 33.97 2.50
CA ALA A 332 -15.95 33.71 1.49
C ALA A 332 -15.49 32.73 0.40
N VAL A 333 -14.22 32.79 -0.03
CA VAL A 333 -13.66 31.84 -1.00
C VAL A 333 -13.57 30.44 -0.38
N LEU A 334 -13.16 30.32 0.89
CA LEU A 334 -13.09 29.04 1.61
C LEU A 334 -14.47 28.46 1.92
N GLU A 335 -15.49 29.30 2.15
CA GLU A 335 -16.88 28.89 2.33
C GLU A 335 -17.48 28.33 1.02
N THR A 336 -17.13 28.91 -0.12
CA THR A 336 -17.68 28.51 -1.43
C THR A 336 -16.94 27.34 -2.07
N THR A 337 -15.73 27.02 -1.62
CA THR A 337 -14.91 25.95 -2.19
C THR A 337 -15.19 24.61 -1.51
N LYS A 338 -15.77 23.68 -2.28
CA LYS A 338 -15.99 22.29 -1.86
C LYS A 338 -14.65 21.55 -1.76
N MET A 339 -14.50 20.70 -0.74
CA MET A 339 -13.29 19.89 -0.55
C MET A 339 -13.14 18.87 -1.70
N PRO A 340 -12.01 18.85 -2.44
CA PRO A 340 -11.77 17.85 -3.47
C PRO A 340 -11.57 16.48 -2.82
N SER A 341 -11.96 15.41 -3.53
CA SER A 341 -11.72 14.05 -3.09
C SER A 341 -10.22 13.74 -3.11
N HIS A 342 -9.64 13.52 -1.93
CA HIS A 342 -8.27 13.03 -1.82
C HIS A 342 -8.23 11.54 -2.24
N PRO A 343 -7.43 11.14 -3.25
CA PRO A 343 -7.43 9.77 -3.77
C PRO A 343 -6.89 8.75 -2.77
N LEU A 344 -5.97 9.16 -1.88
CA LEU A 344 -5.30 8.24 -0.93
C LEU A 344 -6.01 8.05 0.43
N VAL A 345 -7.17 8.67 0.67
CA VAL A 345 -7.88 8.64 1.98
C VAL A 345 -9.23 7.90 1.88
N GLN A 346 -9.52 7.27 0.73
CA GLN A 346 -10.86 6.75 0.37
C GLN A 346 -11.38 5.58 1.22
N GLY A 347 -10.63 5.08 2.22
CA GLY A 347 -11.06 3.95 3.05
C GLY A 347 -11.95 4.31 4.24
N GLN A 348 -11.55 5.28 5.08
CA GLN A 348 -12.21 5.52 6.39
C GLN A 348 -12.13 6.97 6.91
N GLY A 349 -11.14 7.76 6.48
CA GLY A 349 -10.97 9.15 6.93
C GLY A 349 -11.87 10.17 6.22
N GLN A 350 -12.22 9.88 4.95
CA GLN A 350 -12.89 10.84 4.08
C GLN A 350 -14.36 11.03 4.46
N GLN A 351 -15.07 9.94 4.80
CA GLN A 351 -16.45 9.99 5.28
C GLN A 351 -16.56 10.69 6.65
N ALA A 352 -15.56 10.53 7.53
CA ALA A 352 -15.57 11.18 8.84
C ALA A 352 -15.35 12.69 8.76
N ILE A 353 -14.58 13.16 7.77
CA ILE A 353 -14.32 14.59 7.55
C ILE A 353 -15.51 15.20 6.81
N THR A 354 -15.97 14.65 5.69
CA THR A 354 -17.09 15.23 4.92
C THR A 354 -18.41 15.21 5.69
N ALA A 355 -18.66 14.21 6.56
CA ALA A 355 -19.87 14.15 7.39
C ALA A 355 -19.85 15.10 8.59
N LYS A 356 -18.66 15.48 9.12
CA LYS A 356 -18.53 16.41 10.25
C LYS A 356 -18.24 17.86 9.85
N THR A 357 -17.67 18.10 8.67
CA THR A 357 -17.18 19.43 8.25
C THR A 357 -18.01 20.12 7.14
N GLY A 358 -19.23 19.66 6.89
CA GLY A 358 -20.18 20.34 5.98
C GLY A 358 -19.72 20.47 4.52
N GLY A 359 -18.63 19.80 4.12
CA GLY A 359 -18.10 19.77 2.76
C GLY A 359 -17.22 20.96 2.33
N ASN A 360 -16.99 21.95 3.20
CA ASN A 360 -16.29 23.20 2.84
C ASN A 360 -14.89 23.28 3.45
N MET A 361 -13.93 23.89 2.73
CA MET A 361 -12.52 24.01 3.18
C MET A 361 -12.32 24.88 4.44
N LEU A 362 -13.33 25.66 4.82
CA LEU A 362 -13.29 26.61 5.94
C LEU A 362 -13.41 25.93 7.32
N GLN A 363 -14.18 24.86 7.45
CA GLN A 363 -14.47 24.26 8.76
C GLN A 363 -13.24 23.63 9.44
N PRO A 364 -12.32 22.94 8.73
CA PRO A 364 -11.06 22.49 9.33
C PRO A 364 -10.20 23.63 9.88
N LEU A 365 -10.20 24.79 9.21
CA LEU A 365 -9.44 25.97 9.65
C LEU A 365 -10.07 26.60 10.90
N LEU A 366 -11.40 26.74 10.92
CA LEU A 366 -12.10 27.26 12.09
C LEU A 366 -11.95 26.36 13.31
N ALA A 367 -11.98 25.04 13.12
CA ALA A 367 -11.73 24.07 14.18
C ALA A 367 -10.29 24.15 14.70
N TYR A 368 -9.31 24.33 13.81
CA TYR A 368 -7.90 24.48 14.18
C TYR A 368 -7.61 25.80 14.91
N LEU A 369 -8.26 26.89 14.50
CA LEU A 369 -8.11 28.21 15.14
C LEU A 369 -9.06 28.44 16.32
N GLU A 370 -9.92 27.46 16.65
CA GLU A 370 -10.98 27.54 17.66
C GLU A 370 -11.80 28.85 17.58
N THR A 371 -12.14 29.28 16.35
CA THR A 371 -12.80 30.56 16.10
C THR A 371 -14.04 30.41 15.23
N GLY A 372 -15.00 31.33 15.41
CA GLY A 372 -16.25 31.35 14.64
C GLY A 372 -16.20 32.15 13.32
N SER A 373 -15.17 32.99 13.13
CA SER A 373 -14.89 33.70 11.87
C SER A 373 -13.44 34.20 11.84
N LEU A 374 -12.87 34.32 10.64
CA LEU A 374 -11.50 34.80 10.46
C LEU A 374 -11.39 36.30 10.75
N ALA A 375 -12.44 37.07 10.44
CA ALA A 375 -12.51 38.49 10.77
C ALA A 375 -12.51 38.75 12.28
N SER A 376 -13.26 37.95 13.07
CA SER A 376 -13.28 38.09 14.53
C SER A 376 -11.92 37.71 15.15
N TYR A 377 -11.29 36.65 14.63
CA TYR A 377 -9.92 36.28 15.01
C TYR A 377 -8.93 37.42 14.72
N PHE A 378 -9.03 38.06 13.54
CA PHE A 378 -8.16 39.15 13.13
C PHE A 378 -8.26 40.35 14.09
N TRP A 379 -9.46 40.87 14.33
CA TRP A 379 -9.65 42.04 15.20
C TRP A 379 -9.35 41.74 16.66
N ARG A 380 -9.72 40.57 17.19
CA ARG A 380 -9.43 40.19 18.58
C ARG A 380 -7.93 40.09 18.84
N THR A 381 -7.19 39.49 17.91
CA THR A 381 -5.73 39.33 18.01
C THR A 381 -5.00 40.67 17.79
N MET A 382 -5.54 41.53 16.93
CA MET A 382 -5.02 42.88 16.76
C MET A 382 -5.20 43.72 18.03
N ALA A 383 -6.39 43.72 18.62
CA ALA A 383 -6.70 44.44 19.85
C ALA A 383 -5.77 44.04 21.01
N SER A 384 -5.54 42.73 21.20
CA SER A 384 -4.66 42.23 22.26
C SER A 384 -3.19 42.64 22.05
N SER A 385 -2.73 42.69 20.80
CA SER A 385 -1.37 43.14 20.46
C SER A 385 -1.18 44.66 20.57
N LEU A 386 -2.27 45.43 20.39
CA LEU A 386 -2.25 46.89 20.34
C LEU A 386 -2.35 47.51 21.73
N ALA A 387 -3.13 46.92 22.64
CA ALA A 387 -3.31 47.38 24.01
C ALA A 387 -1.98 47.69 24.76
N PRO A 388 -1.00 46.77 24.85
CA PRO A 388 0.26 47.05 25.55
C PRO A 388 1.10 48.14 24.86
N ARG A 389 1.02 48.22 23.52
CA ARG A 389 1.77 49.23 22.74
C ARG A 389 1.22 50.64 22.93
N VAL A 390 -0.10 50.79 23.00
CA VAL A 390 -0.74 52.08 23.30
C VAL A 390 -0.43 52.51 24.72
N GLN A 391 -0.47 51.58 25.67
CA GLN A 391 -0.10 51.86 27.06
C GLN A 391 1.36 52.31 27.18
N GLU A 392 2.28 51.72 26.43
CA GLU A 392 3.68 52.17 26.37
C GLU A 392 3.82 53.59 25.82
N ILE A 393 3.07 53.97 24.77
CA ILE A 393 3.06 55.34 24.23
C ILE A 393 2.51 56.33 25.26
N MET A 394 1.48 55.96 26.03
CA MET A 394 0.96 56.78 27.13
C MET A 394 1.96 56.92 28.28
N ASN A 395 2.60 55.83 28.68
CA ASN A 395 3.56 55.80 29.78
C ASN A 395 4.86 56.57 29.46
N LYS A 396 5.32 56.55 28.20
CA LYS A 396 6.49 57.32 27.75
C LYS A 396 6.24 58.84 27.78
N GLY A 397 4.97 59.25 27.76
CA GLY A 397 4.60 60.67 27.72
C GLY A 397 5.07 61.38 26.45
N GLY A 398 4.92 62.71 26.41
CA GLY A 398 5.36 63.56 25.31
C GLY A 398 4.24 64.02 24.36
N VAL A 399 4.63 64.56 23.20
CA VAL A 399 3.73 65.21 22.24
C VAL A 399 2.73 64.22 21.65
N SER A 400 3.16 63.00 21.31
CA SER A 400 2.28 61.93 20.82
C SER A 400 1.19 61.57 21.84
N ALA A 401 1.56 61.48 23.13
CA ALA A 401 0.61 61.16 24.18
C ALA A 401 -0.43 62.27 24.42
N ARG A 402 0.02 63.54 24.40
CA ARG A 402 -0.88 64.71 24.51
C ARG A 402 -1.82 64.79 23.31
N THR A 403 -1.31 64.61 22.09
CA THR A 403 -2.09 64.64 20.85
C THR A 403 -3.13 63.52 20.80
N LEU A 404 -2.79 62.32 21.28
CA LEU A 404 -3.74 61.19 21.40
C LEU A 404 -4.85 61.46 22.43
N ARG A 405 -4.56 62.12 23.55
CA ARG A 405 -5.59 62.53 24.52
C ARG A 405 -6.55 63.57 23.93
N THR A 406 -6.02 64.58 23.22
CA THR A 406 -6.84 65.61 22.58
C THR A 406 -7.72 65.06 21.44
N ASN A 407 -7.20 64.09 20.68
CA ASN A 407 -7.92 63.48 19.55
C ASN A 407 -8.59 62.13 19.89
N ARG A 408 -8.80 61.83 21.17
CA ARG A 408 -9.34 60.53 21.63
C ARG A 408 -10.64 60.14 20.93
N GLN A 409 -11.56 61.09 20.77
CA GLN A 409 -12.85 60.85 20.14
C GLN A 409 -12.70 60.56 18.65
N ASN A 410 -11.90 61.37 17.94
CA ASN A 410 -11.64 61.20 16.51
C ASN A 410 -10.93 59.89 16.19
N VAL A 411 -9.94 59.49 17.01
CA VAL A 411 -9.24 58.20 16.86
C VAL A 411 -10.20 57.04 17.14
N GLY A 412 -11.05 57.13 18.17
CA GLY A 412 -12.06 56.12 18.46
C GLY A 412 -13.10 55.95 17.35
N GLU A 413 -13.50 57.05 16.72
CA GLU A 413 -14.45 57.06 15.60
C GLU A 413 -13.82 56.55 14.30
N ALA A 414 -12.59 56.96 13.98
CA ALA A 414 -11.84 56.46 12.84
C ALA A 414 -11.56 54.95 12.94
N ILE A 415 -11.27 54.44 14.14
CA ILE A 415 -11.11 52.99 14.37
C ILE A 415 -12.45 52.27 14.25
N ARG A 416 -13.54 52.84 14.79
CA ARG A 416 -14.89 52.27 14.62
C ARG A 416 -15.25 52.13 13.14
N GLU A 417 -15.04 53.19 12.37
CA GLU A 417 -15.29 53.20 10.93
C GLU A 417 -14.39 52.21 10.18
N CYS A 418 -13.11 52.11 10.57
CA CYS A 418 -12.16 51.14 10.01
C CYS A 418 -12.60 49.69 10.23
N VAL A 419 -13.06 49.33 11.43
CA VAL A 419 -13.56 47.97 11.72
C VAL A 419 -14.84 47.69 10.94
N MET A 420 -15.78 48.64 10.92
CA MET A 420 -17.03 48.48 10.18
C MET A 420 -16.79 48.29 8.68
N LYS A 421 -15.96 49.12 8.05
CA LYS A 421 -15.59 48.99 6.63
C LYS A 421 -14.77 47.72 6.37
N GLY A 422 -13.91 47.33 7.33
CA GLY A 422 -13.04 46.16 7.22
C GLY A 422 -13.79 44.83 7.25
N CYS A 423 -14.93 44.79 7.94
CA CYS A 423 -15.81 43.63 8.00
C CYS A 423 -16.78 43.54 6.81
N MET A 424 -16.90 44.60 5.98
CA MET A 424 -17.71 44.53 4.75
C MET A 424 -16.96 43.75 3.67
N LEU A 425 -17.69 42.92 2.90
CA LEU A 425 -17.14 42.26 1.73
C LEU A 425 -16.76 43.32 0.67
N PRO A 426 -15.62 43.15 -0.04
CA PRO A 426 -15.34 43.94 -1.24
C PRO A 426 -16.52 43.85 -2.22
N GLY A 427 -16.95 44.98 -2.79
CA GLY A 427 -18.15 45.09 -3.63
C GLY A 427 -18.25 44.06 -4.77
N ASN A 428 -17.10 43.55 -5.24
CA ASN A 428 -17.00 42.59 -6.33
C ASN A 428 -17.45 41.15 -5.92
N VAL A 429 -17.42 40.81 -4.62
CA VAL A 429 -17.86 39.50 -4.09
C VAL A 429 -19.27 39.56 -3.52
N ALA A 430 -19.74 40.74 -3.14
CA ALA A 430 -21.15 40.95 -2.76
C ALA A 430 -22.12 40.66 -3.93
N ALA A 431 -21.68 40.86 -5.17
CA ALA A 431 -22.49 40.60 -6.37
C ALA A 431 -22.75 39.09 -6.62
N ASP A 432 -21.84 38.19 -6.25
CA ASP A 432 -21.95 36.73 -6.48
C ASP A 432 -22.97 36.06 -5.51
N LYS A 433 -23.29 36.72 -4.38
CA LYS A 433 -24.24 36.20 -3.37
C LYS A 433 -25.69 36.64 -3.61
N GLY A 434 -26.01 37.31 -4.74
CA GLY A 434 -27.38 37.67 -5.11
C GLY A 434 -28.17 38.44 -4.04
N ARG A 435 -27.49 39.14 -3.13
CA ARG A 435 -28.13 39.99 -2.13
C ARG A 435 -28.21 41.40 -2.70
N PRO A 436 -29.41 41.96 -2.97
CA PRO A 436 -29.53 43.34 -3.38
C PRO A 436 -28.95 44.23 -2.29
N THR A 437 -28.24 45.28 -2.72
CA THR A 437 -27.69 46.37 -1.91
C THR A 437 -28.78 47.28 -1.36
N ASP A 438 -29.88 46.71 -0.89
CA ASP A 438 -31.00 47.47 -0.31
C ASP A 438 -31.59 46.69 0.86
N GLY A 439 -31.46 47.25 2.08
CA GLY A 439 -31.96 46.65 3.31
C GLY A 439 -30.91 45.84 4.10
N MET A 440 -30.02 46.56 4.78
CA MET A 440 -29.21 46.03 5.87
C MET A 440 -30.14 45.56 7.00
N LYS A 441 -30.41 44.26 7.10
CA LYS A 441 -31.12 43.69 8.27
C LYS A 441 -30.29 43.98 9.51
N ASP A 442 -30.91 44.61 10.51
CA ASP A 442 -30.28 45.07 11.76
C ASP A 442 -29.52 43.98 12.56
N GLY A 443 -29.72 42.69 12.25
CA GLY A 443 -28.96 41.58 12.84
C GLY A 443 -27.49 41.47 12.40
N GLU A 444 -27.10 41.99 11.23
CA GLU A 444 -25.69 41.96 10.79
C GLU A 444 -24.86 43.14 11.30
N LYS A 445 -25.51 44.27 11.64
CA LYS A 445 -24.85 45.40 12.33
C LYS A 445 -24.40 45.01 13.74
N GLY A 446 -25.26 44.32 14.48
CA GLY A 446 -24.95 43.84 15.83
C GLY A 446 -23.87 42.75 15.91
N ARG A 447 -23.60 42.04 14.80
CA ARG A 447 -22.61 40.95 14.78
C ARG A 447 -21.18 41.44 15.00
N TRP A 448 -20.86 42.66 14.55
CA TRP A 448 -19.51 43.23 14.59
C TRP A 448 -19.34 44.31 15.67
N GLU A 449 -20.41 44.69 16.36
CA GLU A 449 -20.38 45.66 17.47
C GLU A 449 -19.47 45.19 18.61
N ARG A 450 -19.38 43.87 18.83
CA ARG A 450 -18.48 43.27 19.81
C ARG A 450 -17.01 43.50 19.43
N GLU A 451 -16.64 43.27 18.18
CA GLU A 451 -15.30 43.46 17.65
C GLU A 451 -14.91 44.93 17.62
N VAL A 452 -15.85 45.81 17.24
CA VAL A 452 -15.71 47.27 17.34
C VAL A 452 -15.42 47.68 18.78
N ALA A 453 -16.21 47.20 19.75
CA ALA A 453 -16.03 47.51 21.16
C ALA A 453 -14.67 47.02 21.70
N VAL A 454 -14.22 45.83 21.28
CA VAL A 454 -12.92 45.26 21.67
C VAL A 454 -11.75 46.08 21.08
N MET A 455 -11.83 46.44 19.80
CA MET A 455 -10.79 47.25 19.14
C MET A 455 -10.73 48.68 19.67
N VAL A 456 -11.87 49.37 19.74
CA VAL A 456 -11.95 50.73 20.29
C VAL A 456 -11.55 50.72 21.77
N GLY A 457 -11.99 49.72 22.54
CA GLY A 457 -11.61 49.56 23.94
C GLY A 457 -10.11 49.37 24.15
N SER A 458 -9.42 48.64 23.26
CA SER A 458 -7.97 48.44 23.35
C SER A 458 -7.14 49.73 23.19
N VAL A 459 -7.70 50.75 22.54
CA VAL A 459 -7.03 52.05 22.32
C VAL A 459 -7.55 53.10 23.30
N VAL A 460 -8.87 53.28 23.37
CA VAL A 460 -9.52 54.36 24.11
C VAL A 460 -9.46 54.16 25.63
N ASN A 461 -9.52 52.92 26.13
CA ASN A 461 -9.43 52.66 27.57
C ASN A 461 -8.00 52.87 28.10
N ASN A 462 -6.99 52.71 27.25
CA ASN A 462 -5.59 52.91 27.60
C ASN A 462 -5.16 54.38 27.51
N ILE A 463 -5.85 55.20 26.72
CA ILE A 463 -5.60 56.67 26.63
C ILE A 463 -6.20 57.43 27.84
N GLY A 464 -7.26 56.88 28.42
CA GLY A 464 -8.01 57.50 29.52
C GLY A 464 -7.56 57.14 30.93
N ARG A 465 -6.61 56.21 31.08
CA ARG A 465 -6.01 55.86 32.37
C ARG A 465 -4.81 56.74 32.71
#